data_AF-X0SDP7-F1
#
_entry.id   AF-X0SDP7-F1
#
_cell.length_a   1.000
_cell.length_b   1.000
_cell.length_c   1.000
_cell.angle_alpha   90.00
_cell.angle_beta   90.00
_cell.angle_gamma   90.00
#
_symmetry.space_group_name_H-M   'P 1'
#
loop_
_entity.id
_entity.type
_entity.pdbx_description
1 polymer ?
#
loop_
_entity_poly.entity_id
_entity_poly.type
_entity_poly.pdbx_seq_one_letter_code
_entity_poly.pdbx_strand_id
1 'polypeptide(L)'
;MKWYQNVDGVEGAVFKDPRRKESKFWGEGKWNNFVKPLLPEERRTFIEIGTNAGLFLKMAMDDGFENAIGIEADAGRMNQAKLYRESNGYPYRLI
;
A
#
# COMPACT_ATOMS: atom_id res chain seq x y z
N MET A 1 -2.40 -2.78 -18.67
CA MET A 1 -3.10 -2.58 -17.37
C MET A 1 -2.77 -1.18 -16.84
N LYS A 2 -3.74 -0.38 -16.36
CA LYS A 2 -3.49 1.00 -15.87
C LYS A 2 -3.17 0.95 -14.37
N TRP A 3 -1.96 1.36 -14.01
CA TRP A 3 -1.43 1.43 -12.64
C TRP A 3 -2.18 2.46 -11.76
N TYR A 4 -2.34 2.16 -10.47
CA TYR A 4 -3.11 2.99 -9.55
C TYR A 4 -2.52 3.22 -8.16
N GLN A 5 -1.34 2.67 -7.85
CA GLN A 5 -0.58 2.96 -6.63
C GLN A 5 0.80 3.47 -7.03
N ASN A 6 1.24 4.54 -6.37
CA ASN A 6 2.57 5.12 -6.55
C ASN A 6 3.35 4.89 -5.27
N VAL A 7 4.46 4.17 -5.39
CA VAL A 7 5.40 3.93 -4.29
C VAL A 7 6.78 4.38 -4.76
N ASP A 8 7.37 5.30 -4.00
CA ASP A 8 8.69 5.82 -4.32
C ASP A 8 9.74 4.70 -4.21
N GLY A 9 10.68 4.68 -5.16
CA GLY A 9 11.79 3.70 -5.18
C GLY A 9 11.48 2.35 -5.83
N VAL A 10 10.28 2.14 -6.39
CA VAL A 10 9.95 0.90 -7.10
C VAL A 10 9.58 1.16 -8.56
N GLU A 11 10.40 0.64 -9.47
CA GLU A 11 10.19 0.79 -10.91
C GLU A 11 8.86 0.16 -11.36
N GLY A 12 8.11 0.88 -12.19
CA GLY A 12 6.80 0.45 -12.70
C GLY A 12 5.63 0.67 -11.74
N ALA A 13 5.89 0.94 -10.46
CA ALA A 13 4.87 1.29 -9.47
C ALA A 13 4.79 2.81 -9.27
N VAL A 14 4.87 3.57 -10.36
CA VAL A 14 4.81 5.05 -10.36
C VAL A 14 3.65 5.52 -11.22
N PHE A 15 2.93 6.54 -10.74
CA PHE A 15 1.88 7.17 -11.56
C PHE A 15 2.51 7.84 -12.79
N LYS A 16 2.04 7.45 -13.97
CA LYS A 16 2.34 8.19 -15.21
C LYS A 16 1.55 9.50 -15.34
N ASP A 17 0.48 9.67 -14.55
CA ASP A 17 -0.39 10.85 -14.57
C ASP A 17 -0.26 11.61 -13.23
N PRO A 18 0.31 12.83 -13.20
CA PRO A 18 0.52 13.60 -11.98
C PRO A 18 -0.79 13.92 -11.25
N ARG A 19 -1.91 14.02 -11.97
CA ARG A 19 -3.23 14.26 -11.36
C ARG A 19 -3.69 13.11 -10.46
N ARG A 20 -3.13 11.91 -10.66
CA ARG A 20 -3.40 10.75 -9.79
C ARG A 20 -2.56 10.78 -8.51
N LYS A 21 -1.36 11.36 -8.55
CA LYS A 21 -0.50 11.51 -7.36
C LYS A 21 -1.16 12.40 -6.31
N GLU A 22 -1.77 13.50 -6.75
CA GLU A 22 -2.45 14.46 -5.87
C GLU A 22 -3.94 14.14 -5.66
N SER A 23 -4.40 12.99 -6.15
CA SER A 23 -5.83 12.67 -6.12
C SER A 23 -6.29 12.25 -4.75
N LYS A 24 -7.45 12.78 -4.34
CA LYS A 24 -8.19 12.31 -3.15
C LYS A 24 -8.66 10.85 -3.27
N PHE A 25 -8.70 10.27 -4.47
CA PHE A 25 -9.29 8.96 -4.75
C PHE A 25 -8.26 7.85 -5.02
N TRP A 26 -6.97 8.18 -5.04
CA TRP A 26 -5.89 7.23 -5.33
C TRP A 26 -4.78 7.32 -4.27
N GLY A 27 -3.96 6.27 -4.16
CA GLY A 27 -2.81 6.24 -3.25
C GLY A 27 -3.13 6.70 -1.83
N GLU A 28 -2.29 7.59 -1.27
CA GLU A 28 -2.46 8.17 0.06
C GLU A 28 -3.78 8.94 0.22
N GLY A 29 -4.24 9.62 -0.83
CA GLY A 29 -5.52 10.30 -0.81
C GLY A 29 -6.66 9.32 -0.57
N LYS A 30 -6.64 8.16 -1.22
CA LYS A 30 -7.63 7.10 -0.99
C LYS A 30 -7.59 6.60 0.45
N TRP A 31 -6.37 6.35 0.97
CA TRP A 31 -6.19 5.91 2.35
C TRP A 31 -6.82 6.89 3.34
N ASN A 32 -6.42 8.16 3.26
CA ASN A 32 -6.82 9.19 4.22
C ASN A 32 -8.31 9.54 4.15
N ASN A 33 -8.92 9.51 2.96
CA ASN A 33 -10.31 9.93 2.79
C ASN A 33 -11.33 8.80 2.93
N PHE A 34 -10.94 7.55 2.62
CA PHE A 34 -11.92 6.45 2.49
C PHE A 34 -11.56 5.19 3.27
N VAL A 35 -10.28 4.86 3.42
CA VAL A 35 -9.89 3.63 4.12
C VAL A 35 -9.79 3.90 5.61
N LYS A 36 -8.84 4.74 6.04
CA LYS A 36 -8.55 5.02 7.45
C LYS A 36 -9.78 5.46 8.26
N PRO A 37 -10.67 6.34 7.77
CA PRO A 37 -11.85 6.77 8.54
C PRO A 37 -12.85 5.64 8.86
N LEU A 38 -12.79 4.53 8.12
CA LEU A 38 -13.68 3.37 8.30
C LEU A 38 -13.04 2.24 9.10
N LEU A 39 -11.77 2.38 9.49
CA LEU A 39 -11.07 1.37 10.28
C LEU A 39 -11.44 1.51 11.78
N PRO A 40 -11.53 0.38 12.52
CA PRO A 40 -11.84 0.40 13.96
C PRO A 40 -10.77 1.17 14.74
N GLU A 41 -11.06 1.74 15.91
CA GLU A 41 -10.02 2.43 16.70
C GLU A 41 -8.88 1.50 17.12
N GLU A 42 -9.18 0.22 17.32
CA GLU A 42 -8.20 -0.78 17.70
C GLU A 42 -7.29 -1.16 16.51
N ARG A 43 -5.97 -1.05 16.73
CA ARG A 43 -4.92 -1.21 15.69
C ARG A 43 -4.14 -2.52 15.86
N ARG A 44 -4.82 -3.68 15.77
CA ARG A 44 -4.16 -5.00 15.82
C ARG A 44 -3.57 -5.39 14.47
N THR A 45 -4.28 -6.23 13.72
CA THR A 45 -3.80 -6.78 12.44
C THR A 45 -4.57 -6.17 11.28
N PHE A 46 -3.85 -5.57 10.34
CA PHE A 46 -4.37 -5.14 9.05
C PHE A 46 -4.07 -6.21 7.99
N ILE A 47 -5.09 -6.61 7.23
CA ILE A 47 -4.95 -7.56 6.12
C ILE A 47 -5.45 -6.89 4.84
N GLU A 48 -4.60 -6.82 3.82
CA GLU A 48 -4.94 -6.27 2.51
C GLU A 48 -4.93 -7.38 1.45
N ILE A 49 -6.08 -7.62 0.83
CA ILE A 49 -6.20 -8.52 -0.31
C ILE A 49 -6.06 -7.72 -1.61
N GLY A 50 -5.15 -8.15 -2.49
CA GLY A 50 -4.79 -7.38 -3.68
C GLY A 50 -3.92 -6.18 -3.32
N THR A 51 -2.89 -6.41 -2.48
CA THR A 51 -2.05 -5.35 -1.92
C THR A 51 -1.21 -4.61 -2.96
N ASN A 52 -1.07 -5.19 -4.17
CA ASN A 52 -0.32 -4.61 -5.26
C ASN A 52 1.11 -4.29 -4.82
N ALA A 53 1.52 -3.01 -4.73
CA ALA A 53 2.89 -2.65 -4.35
C ALA A 53 3.05 -2.45 -2.83
N GLY A 54 2.01 -2.68 -2.02
CA GLY A 54 2.11 -2.64 -0.56
C GLY A 54 1.98 -1.25 0.08
N LEU A 55 1.47 -0.25 -0.65
CA LEU A 55 1.32 1.12 -0.11
C LEU A 55 0.50 1.15 1.18
N PHE A 56 -0.66 0.50 1.21
CA PHE A 56 -1.53 0.53 2.39
C PHE A 56 -1.03 -0.32 3.55
N LEU A 57 -0.16 -1.30 3.30
CA LEU A 57 0.53 -2.02 4.38
C LEU A 57 1.45 -1.08 5.15
N LYS A 58 2.26 -0.27 4.44
CA LYS A 58 3.08 0.76 5.08
C LYS A 58 2.20 1.75 5.84
N MET A 59 1.16 2.27 5.20
CA MET A 59 0.27 3.25 5.83
C MET A 59 -0.47 2.71 7.05
N ALA A 60 -0.84 1.41 7.06
CA ALA A 60 -1.40 0.77 8.24
C ALA A 60 -0.38 0.73 9.38
N MET A 61 0.88 0.39 9.11
CA MET A 61 1.91 0.41 10.15
C MET A 61 2.23 1.84 10.64
N ASP A 62 2.23 2.83 9.74
CA ASP A 62 2.32 4.26 10.13
C ASP A 62 1.16 4.67 11.03
N ASP A 63 -0.03 4.10 10.81
CA ASP A 63 -1.24 4.34 11.61
C ASP A 63 -1.30 3.52 12.90
N GLY A 64 -0.21 2.81 13.24
CA GLY A 64 -0.05 2.11 14.51
C GLY A 64 -0.57 0.68 14.53
N PHE A 65 -0.90 0.06 13.39
CA PHE A 65 -1.24 -1.37 13.37
C PHE A 65 -0.03 -2.20 13.80
N GLU A 66 -0.23 -3.06 14.81
CA GLU A 66 0.79 -3.98 15.32
C GLU A 66 1.31 -4.95 14.24
N ASN A 67 0.42 -5.36 13.34
CA ASN A 67 0.74 -6.30 12.26
C ASN A 67 0.08 -5.84 10.96
N ALA A 68 0.79 -6.01 9.84
CA ALA A 68 0.24 -5.81 8.50
C ALA A 68 0.60 -7.00 7.59
N ILE A 69 -0.38 -7.50 6.84
CA ILE A 69 -0.25 -8.66 5.95
C ILE A 69 -0.87 -8.31 4.59
N GLY A 70 -0.07 -8.40 3.54
CA GLY A 70 -0.54 -8.27 2.16
C GLY A 70 -0.67 -9.61 1.47
N ILE A 71 -1.73 -9.79 0.70
CA ILE A 71 -1.97 -10.94 -0.16
C ILE A 71 -2.01 -10.47 -1.61
N GLU A 72 -1.17 -11.02 -2.49
CA GLU A 72 -1.14 -10.64 -3.91
C GLU A 72 -0.88 -11.85 -4.81
N ALA A 73 -1.78 -12.06 -5.78
CA ALA A 73 -1.73 -13.20 -6.69
C ALA A 73 -0.85 -12.92 -7.92
N ASP A 74 -0.67 -11.66 -8.30
CA ASP A 74 0.19 -11.28 -9.40
C ASP A 74 1.67 -11.27 -8.98
N ALA A 75 2.47 -12.14 -9.57
CA ALA A 75 3.90 -12.28 -9.24
C ALA A 75 4.71 -10.99 -9.46
N GLY A 76 4.35 -10.19 -10.47
CA GLY A 76 5.03 -8.92 -10.76
C GLY A 76 4.78 -7.89 -9.67
N ARG A 77 3.53 -7.76 -9.23
CA ARG A 77 3.14 -6.87 -8.12
C ARG A 77 3.70 -7.37 -6.78
N MET A 78 3.68 -8.68 -6.55
CA MET A 78 4.31 -9.29 -5.39
C MET A 78 5.81 -8.93 -5.31
N ASN A 79 6.52 -8.96 -6.44
CA ASN A 79 7.92 -8.53 -6.48
C ASN A 79 8.08 -7.04 -6.12
N GLN A 80 7.19 -6.18 -6.63
CA GLN A 80 7.19 -4.77 -6.28
C GLN A 80 6.88 -4.51 -4.80
N ALA A 81 5.94 -5.24 -4.20
CA ALA A 81 5.67 -5.16 -2.77
C ALA A 81 6.89 -5.55 -1.93
N LYS A 82 7.65 -6.57 -2.36
CA LYS A 82 8.90 -6.96 -1.69
C LYS A 82 9.94 -5.85 -1.76
N LEU A 83 10.17 -5.28 -2.95
CA LEU A 83 11.09 -4.16 -3.15
C LEU A 83 10.67 -2.94 -2.33
N TYR A 84 9.38 -2.63 -2.29
CA TYR A 84 8.88 -1.51 -1.50
C TYR A 84 9.08 -1.74 -0.01
N ARG A 85 8.82 -2.95 0.48
CA ARG A 85 9.09 -3.32 1.89
C ARG A 85 10.56 -3.12 2.25
N GLU A 86 11.45 -3.58 1.38
CA GLU A 86 12.90 -3.44 1.56
C GLU A 86 13.32 -1.96 1.57
N SER A 87 12.72 -1.12 0.73
CA SER A 87 13.07 0.31 0.66
C SER A 87 12.54 1.14 1.83
N ASN A 88 11.40 0.76 2.42
CA ASN A 88 10.77 1.52 3.50
C ASN A 88 11.05 0.97 4.91
N GLY A 89 11.60 -0.24 5.03
CA GLY A 89 12.04 -0.83 6.31
C GLY A 89 10.93 -1.35 7.23
N TYR A 90 9.67 -1.37 6.79
CA TYR A 90 8.56 -1.84 7.63
C TYR A 90 8.43 -3.37 7.62
N PRO A 91 8.14 -4.01 8.77
CA PRO A 91 8.17 -5.46 8.89
C PRO A 91 6.84 -6.15 8.50
N TYR A 92 6.13 -5.66 7.49
CA TYR A 92 4.89 -6.31 7.04
C TYR A 92 5.14 -7.62 6.29
N ARG A 93 4.17 -8.53 6.39
CA ARG A 93 4.22 -9.85 5.75
C ARG A 93 3.57 -9.79 4.36
N LEU A 94 4.10 -10.59 3.44
CA LEU A 94 3.59 -10.73 2.08
C LEU A 94 3.35 -12.21 1.81
N ILE A 95 2.15 -12.53 1.34
CA ILE A 95 1.68 -13.89 1.01
C ILE A 95 1.29 -13.93 -0.46
#